data_AF-A0A7C4HGP0-F1
#
_entry.id   AF-A0A7C4HGP0-F1
#
_cell.length_a   1.000
_cell.length_b   1.000
_cell.length_c   1.000
_cell.angle_alpha   90.00
_cell.angle_beta   90.00
_cell.angle_gamma   90.00
#
_symmetry.space_group_name_H-M   'P 1'
#
loop_
_entity.id
_entity.type
_entity.pdbx_description
1 polymer ?
#
loop_
_entity_poly.entity_id
_entity_poly.type
_entity_poly.pdbx_seq_one_letter_code
_entity_poly.pdbx_strand_id
1 'polypeptide(L)'
;MRVEELEGVFERILSMRESSLKVLVYILVKGKRVTPKEIIDETGLSQNSVWKAVRRLEAAGVIRSVERGCYEANYGFILALLLLKLQRIAGSIGREENE
;
A
#
# COMPACT_ATOMS: atom_id res chain seq x y z
N MET A 1 7.27 -1.03 -15.91
CA MET A 1 7.56 -0.22 -14.71
C MET A 1 9.02 -0.38 -14.40
N ARG A 2 9.79 0.71 -14.41
CA ARG A 2 11.23 0.71 -14.10
C ARG A 2 11.46 0.69 -12.59
N VAL A 3 12.65 0.28 -12.14
CA VAL A 3 12.98 0.22 -10.70
C VAL A 3 12.91 1.61 -10.05
N GLU A 4 13.27 2.69 -10.76
CA GLU A 4 13.14 4.05 -10.22
C GLU A 4 11.67 4.47 -10.01
N GLU A 5 10.74 3.92 -10.78
CA GLU A 5 9.31 4.21 -10.65
C GLU A 5 8.71 3.58 -9.39
N LEU A 6 9.29 2.46 -8.90
CA LEU A 6 8.86 1.76 -7.69
C LEU A 6 9.17 2.53 -6.40
N GLU A 7 10.27 3.27 -6.36
CA GLU A 7 10.62 4.07 -5.18
C GLU A 7 9.66 5.21 -4.93
N GLY A 8 9.29 5.90 -6.01
CA GLY A 8 8.29 6.95 -5.96
C GLY A 8 6.97 6.43 -5.40
N VAL A 9 6.67 5.13 -5.57
CA VAL A 9 5.47 4.52 -5.00
C VAL A 9 5.58 4.33 -3.48
N PHE A 10 6.72 3.86 -2.96
CA PHE A 10 6.89 3.67 -1.51
C PHE A 10 6.74 4.99 -0.74
N GLU A 11 7.43 6.06 -1.20
CA GLU A 11 7.32 7.38 -0.57
C GLU A 11 5.92 8.00 -0.74
N ARG A 12 5.25 7.74 -1.87
CA ARG A 12 3.85 8.12 -2.06
C ARG A 12 2.91 7.42 -1.09
N ILE A 13 3.16 6.14 -0.77
CA ILE A 13 2.38 5.40 0.22
C ILE A 13 2.59 6.00 1.61
N LEU A 14 3.85 6.22 2.01
CA LEU A 14 4.17 6.79 3.33
C LEU A 14 3.65 8.23 3.52
N SER A 15 3.56 9.01 2.44
CA SER A 15 3.00 10.36 2.46
C SER A 15 1.46 10.40 2.33
N MET A 16 0.79 9.25 2.23
CA MET A 16 -0.66 9.23 2.18
C MET A 16 -1.27 9.69 3.51
N ARG A 17 -2.44 10.34 3.40
CA ARG A 17 -3.26 10.69 4.55
C ARG A 17 -3.55 9.47 5.42
N GLU A 18 -3.63 9.67 6.73
CA GLU A 18 -3.91 8.63 7.73
C GLU A 18 -5.10 7.74 7.36
N SER A 19 -6.20 8.31 6.84
CA SER A 19 -7.36 7.53 6.36
C SER A 19 -6.99 6.47 5.32
N SER A 20 -6.03 6.75 4.45
CA SER A 20 -5.58 5.80 3.41
C SER A 20 -4.69 4.72 3.99
N LEU A 21 -3.81 5.09 4.92
CA LEU A 21 -3.00 4.12 5.67
C LEU A 21 -3.90 3.19 6.49
N LYS A 22 -4.93 3.73 7.16
CA LYS A 22 -5.90 2.94 7.93
C LYS A 22 -6.65 1.92 7.05
N VAL A 23 -7.08 2.33 5.86
CA VAL A 23 -7.70 1.41 4.88
C VAL A 23 -6.70 0.35 4.40
N LEU A 24 -5.47 0.75 4.06
CA LEU A 24 -4.42 -0.17 3.62
C LEU A 24 -4.11 -1.23 4.69
N VAL A 25 -3.91 -0.79 5.94
CA VAL A 25 -3.64 -1.68 7.08
C VAL A 25 -4.81 -2.64 7.29
N TYR A 26 -6.05 -2.16 7.26
CA TYR A 26 -7.22 -3.04 7.38
C TYR A 26 -7.22 -4.13 6.30
N ILE A 27 -7.01 -3.78 5.04
CA ILE A 27 -6.97 -4.73 3.92
C ILE A 27 -5.84 -5.76 4.12
N LEU A 28 -4.65 -5.30 4.54
CA LEU A 28 -3.50 -6.16 4.80
C LEU A 28 -3.74 -7.16 5.92
N VAL A 29 -4.32 -6.69 7.04
CA VAL A 29 -4.60 -7.50 8.23
C VAL A 29 -5.72 -8.50 7.98
N LYS A 30 -6.74 -8.13 7.19
CA LYS A 30 -7.87 -9.03 6.92
C LYS A 30 -7.44 -10.27 6.14
N GLY A 31 -6.39 -10.18 5.31
CA GLY A 31 -5.79 -11.33 4.62
C GLY A 31 -6.67 -11.96 3.52
N LYS A 32 -7.77 -11.30 3.16
CA LYS A 32 -8.73 -11.76 2.15
C LYS A 32 -9.36 -10.57 1.43
N ARG A 33 -10.14 -10.86 0.37
CA ARG A 33 -10.98 -9.87 -0.31
C ARG A 33 -11.92 -9.15 0.67
N VAL A 34 -12.04 -7.83 0.50
CA VAL A 34 -12.90 -6.96 1.29
C VAL A 34 -13.71 -6.02 0.41
N THR A 35 -14.87 -5.63 0.91
CA THR A 35 -15.73 -4.63 0.29
C THR A 35 -15.53 -3.25 0.93
N PRO A 36 -15.84 -2.15 0.22
CA PRO A 36 -15.89 -0.82 0.82
C PRO A 36 -16.81 -0.72 2.04
N LYS A 37 -17.90 -1.50 2.07
CA LYS A 37 -18.80 -1.56 3.22
C LYS A 37 -18.10 -2.12 4.46
N GLU A 38 -17.44 -3.27 4.33
CA GLU A 38 -16.66 -3.85 5.43
C GLU A 38 -15.59 -2.88 5.94
N ILE A 39 -14.92 -2.16 5.02
CA ILE A 39 -13.93 -1.15 5.41
C ILE A 39 -14.59 -0.01 6.19
N ILE A 40 -15.74 0.49 5.77
CA ILE A 40 -16.49 1.56 6.47
C ILE A 40 -16.84 1.11 7.89
N ASP A 41 -17.46 -0.07 7.99
CA ASP A 41 -17.98 -0.62 9.25
C ASP A 41 -16.85 -0.84 10.27
N GLU A 42 -15.68 -1.27 9.81
CA GLU A 42 -14.55 -1.63 10.69
C GLU A 42 -13.61 -0.46 11.01
N THR A 43 -13.44 0.48 10.06
CA THR A 43 -12.52 1.60 10.24
C THR A 43 -13.17 2.83 10.85
N GLY A 44 -14.51 2.91 10.85
CA GLY A 44 -15.28 4.09 11.26
C GLY A 44 -15.10 5.30 10.33
N LEU A 45 -14.46 5.11 9.18
CA LEU A 45 -14.26 6.18 8.20
C LEU A 45 -15.55 6.45 7.42
N SER A 46 -15.76 7.70 7.04
CA SER A 46 -16.89 8.04 6.17
C SER A 46 -16.78 7.35 4.81
N GLN A 47 -17.92 7.01 4.21
CA GLN A 47 -18.00 6.38 2.89
C GLN A 47 -17.14 7.10 1.84
N ASN A 48 -17.21 8.43 1.78
CA ASN A 48 -16.40 9.22 0.84
C ASN A 48 -14.89 9.07 1.10
N SER A 49 -14.47 9.01 2.36
CA SER A 49 -13.06 8.81 2.73
C SER A 49 -12.56 7.44 2.30
N VAL A 50 -13.36 6.40 2.51
CA VAL A 50 -13.04 5.03 2.08
C VAL A 50 -12.91 4.94 0.57
N TRP A 51 -13.88 5.46 -0.20
CA TRP A 51 -13.80 5.44 -1.66
C TRP A 51 -12.58 6.20 -2.20
N LYS A 52 -12.25 7.36 -1.61
CA LYS A 52 -11.04 8.10 -1.99
C LYS A 52 -9.77 7.38 -1.61
N ALA A 53 -9.74 6.66 -0.49
CA ALA A 53 -8.60 5.85 -0.06
C ALA A 53 -8.41 4.65 -1.00
N VAL A 54 -9.46 3.87 -1.23
CA VAL A 54 -9.46 2.71 -2.14
C VAL A 54 -8.94 3.10 -3.52
N ARG A 55 -9.49 4.16 -4.14
CA ARG A 55 -9.02 4.63 -5.46
C ARG A 55 -7.55 5.02 -5.47
N ARG A 56 -7.06 5.68 -4.41
CA ARG A 56 -5.65 6.08 -4.30
C ARG A 56 -4.72 4.89 -4.14
N LEU A 57 -5.11 3.93 -3.31
CA LEU A 57 -4.36 2.70 -3.06
C LEU A 57 -4.33 1.80 -4.30
N GLU A 58 -5.46 1.70 -5.01
CA GLU A 58 -5.57 0.96 -6.27
C GLU A 58 -4.71 1.61 -7.35
N ALA A 59 -4.76 2.94 -7.49
CA ALA A 59 -3.89 3.67 -8.42
C ALA A 59 -2.40 3.55 -8.07
N ALA A 60 -2.07 3.37 -6.79
CA ALA A 60 -0.71 3.08 -6.34
C ALA A 60 -0.31 1.61 -6.53
N GLY A 61 -1.23 0.74 -6.95
CA GLY A 61 -0.98 -0.68 -7.21
C GLY A 61 -0.86 -1.57 -5.96
N VAL A 62 -0.99 -1.01 -4.75
CA VAL A 62 -0.87 -1.76 -3.49
C VAL A 62 -2.10 -2.58 -3.14
N ILE A 63 -3.25 -2.25 -3.73
CA ILE A 63 -4.44 -3.09 -3.72
C ILE A 63 -4.90 -3.31 -5.15
N ARG A 64 -5.69 -4.37 -5.37
CA ARG A 64 -6.29 -4.68 -6.67
C ARG A 64 -7.77 -4.99 -6.54
N SER A 65 -8.56 -4.57 -7.51
CA SER A 65 -9.93 -5.03 -7.69
C SER A 65 -9.91 -6.47 -8.20
N VAL A 66 -10.56 -7.37 -7.49
CA VAL A 66 -10.66 -8.80 -7.87
C VAL A 66 -12.01 -9.14 -8.47
N GLU A 67 -13.06 -8.46 -8.02
CA GLU A 67 -14.43 -8.58 -8.48
C GLU A 67 -15.11 -7.22 -8.34
N ARG A 68 -16.29 -7.05 -8.92
CA ARG A 68 -17.00 -5.76 -8.90
C ARG A 68 -17.27 -5.31 -7.46
N GLY A 69 -16.51 -4.33 -7.00
CA GLY A 69 -16.62 -3.77 -5.64
C GLY A 69 -15.89 -4.54 -4.55
N CYS A 70 -15.01 -5.49 -4.90
CA CYS A 70 -14.16 -6.22 -3.96
C CYS A 70 -12.68 -5.96 -4.22
N TYR A 71 -11.93 -5.71 -3.16
CA TYR A 71 -10.51 -5.37 -3.21
C TYR A 71 -9.69 -6.28 -2.31
N GLU A 72 -8.45 -6.53 -2.68
CA GLU A 72 -7.48 -7.22 -1.83
C GLU A 72 -6.09 -6.61 -1.94
N ALA A 73 -5.21 -6.93 -0.99
CA ALA A 73 -3.82 -6.50 -1.03
C ALA A 73 -3.09 -7.16 -2.20
N ASN A 74 -2.30 -6.36 -2.92
CA ASN A 74 -1.38 -6.85 -3.93
C ASN A 74 -0.05 -7.26 -3.25
N TYR A 75 -0.06 -8.37 -2.52
CA TYR A 75 1.08 -8.80 -1.70
C TYR A 75 2.38 -8.95 -2.49
N GLY A 76 2.32 -9.44 -3.74
CA GLY A 76 3.51 -9.55 -4.59
C GLY A 76 4.17 -8.20 -4.87
N PHE A 77 3.35 -7.18 -5.18
CA PHE A 77 3.85 -5.83 -5.40
C PHE A 77 4.35 -5.17 -4.11
N ILE A 78 3.61 -5.30 -3.01
CA ILE A 78 4.03 -4.77 -1.71
C ILE A 78 5.34 -5.41 -1.26
N LEU A 79 5.50 -6.72 -1.42
CA LEU A 79 6.74 -7.42 -1.08
C LEU A 79 7.91 -6.95 -1.95
N ALA A 80 7.70 -6.76 -3.25
CA ALA A 80 8.72 -6.21 -4.14
C ALA A 80 9.16 -4.80 -3.71
N LEU A 81 8.21 -3.93 -3.31
CA LEU A 81 8.53 -2.60 -2.76
C LEU A 81 9.38 -2.68 -1.50
N LEU A 82 9.03 -3.58 -0.56
CA LEU A 82 9.77 -3.77 0.67
C LEU A 82 11.19 -4.29 0.42
N LEU A 83 11.34 -5.29 -0.46
CA LEU A 83 12.64 -5.86 -0.81
C LEU A 83 13.56 -4.81 -1.46
N LEU A 84 13.03 -3.99 -2.36
CA LEU A 84 13.80 -2.90 -2.97
C LEU A 84 14.23 -1.86 -1.93
N LYS A 85 13.35 -1.48 -1.00
CA LYS A 85 13.68 -0.54 0.07
C LYS A 85 14.77 -1.11 1.00
N LEU A 86 14.65 -2.39 1.38
CA LEU A 86 15.64 -3.08 2.20
C LEU A 86 16.99 -3.19 1.51
N GLN A 87 17.02 -3.56 0.23
CA GLN A 87 18.26 -3.64 -0.56
C GLN A 87 19.02 -2.31 -0.54
N ARG A 88 18.29 -1.18 -0.63
CA ARG A 88 18.92 0.14 -0.57
C ARG A 88 19.43 0.50 0.81
N ILE A 89 18.67 0.23 1.86
CA ILE A 89 19.12 0.46 3.24
C ILE A 89 20.39 -0.36 3.52
N ALA A 90 20.41 -1.64 3.12
CA ALA A 90 21.61 -2.47 3.25
C ALA A 90 22.79 -1.93 2.41
N GLY A 91 22.51 -1.44 1.20
CA GLY A 91 23.52 -0.84 0.32
C GLY A 91 24.06 0.51 0.79
N SER A 92 23.30 1.28 1.57
CA SER A 92 23.79 2.53 2.20
C SER A 92 24.63 2.23 3.44
N ILE A 93 24.20 1.28 4.28
CA ILE A 93 24.96 0.87 5.47
C ILE A 93 26.33 0.30 5.09
N GLY A 94 26.40 -0.55 4.06
CA GLY A 94 27.68 -1.12 3.61
C GLY A 94 28.65 -0.13 2.94
N ARG A 95 28.20 1.09 2.62
CA ARG A 95 29.09 2.16 2.11
C ARG A 95 29.67 3.02 3.23
N GLU A 96 28.94 3.20 4.33
CA GLU A 96 29.42 3.93 5.52
C GLU A 96 30.50 3.15 6.28
N GLU A 97 30.57 1.82 6.15
CA GLU A 97 31.63 1.00 6.78
C GLU A 97 32.95 0.95 5.99
N ASN A 98 32.98 1.47 4.76
CA ASN A 98 34.16 1.42 3.85
C ASN A 98 34.77 2.81 3.55
N GLU A 99 34.32 3.86 4.24
CA GLU A 99 34.94 5.20 4.28
C GLU A 99 35.59 5.44 5.65
#